data_AF-A0A3B4B1C3-F1
#
_entry.id   AF-A0A3B4B1C3-F1
#
_cell.length_a   1.000
_cell.length_b   1.000
_cell.length_c   1.000
_cell.angle_alpha   90.00
_cell.angle_beta   90.00
_cell.angle_gamma   90.00
#
_symmetry.space_group_name_H-M   'P 1'
#
loop_
_entity.id
_entity.type
_entity.pdbx_description
1 polymer ?
#
loop_
_entity_poly.entity_id
_entity_poly.type
_entity_poly.pdbx_seq_one_letter_code
_entity_poly.pdbx_strand_id
1 'polypeptide(L)'
;MLQLFKAKNRVPSVDVMEEFLSWCIVSGSCDKAMELVQTSASFCLPCTSKLAERALKELRLSEDEGQSKTDRFQKLDINKI
;
A
#
# COMPACT_ATOMS: atom_id res chain seq x y z
N MET A 1 -0.56 3.43 -13.09
CA MET A 1 -1.91 2.85 -12.95
C MET A 1 -2.70 3.54 -11.83
N LEU A 2 -2.17 3.61 -10.60
CA LEU A 2 -2.77 4.36 -9.49
C LEU A 2 -3.14 5.82 -9.81
N GLN A 3 -2.28 6.54 -10.53
CA GLN A 3 -2.56 7.91 -10.94
C GLN A 3 -3.75 8.03 -11.90
N LEU A 4 -4.04 7.01 -12.72
CA LEU A 4 -5.19 7.03 -13.63
C LEU A 4 -6.51 6.88 -12.87
N PHE A 5 -6.50 6.04 -11.82
CA PHE A 5 -7.62 5.88 -10.90
C PHE A 5 -7.91 7.19 -10.14
N LYS A 6 -6.86 7.85 -9.63
CA LYS A 6 -6.95 9.20 -9.04
C LYS A 6 -7.51 10.23 -10.02
N ALA A 7 -6.95 10.31 -11.24
CA ALA A 7 -7.34 11.31 -12.23
C ALA A 7 -8.79 11.16 -12.74
N LYS A 8 -9.35 9.95 -12.63
CA LYS A 8 -10.71 9.63 -13.10
C LYS A 8 -11.70 9.38 -11.95
N ASN A 9 -11.30 9.57 -10.70
CA ASN A 9 -12.09 9.21 -9.50
C ASN A 9 -12.66 7.79 -9.57
N ARG A 10 -11.90 6.85 -10.15
CA ARG A 10 -12.32 5.45 -10.26
C ARG A 10 -11.65 4.65 -9.17
N VAL A 11 -12.45 3.88 -8.44
CA VAL A 11 -11.96 2.93 -7.45
C VAL A 11 -11.74 1.58 -8.15
N PRO A 12 -10.51 1.04 -8.18
CA PRO A 12 -10.26 -0.32 -8.65
C PRO A 12 -10.90 -1.35 -7.71
N SER A 13 -11.16 -2.56 -8.21
CA SER A 13 -11.64 -3.65 -7.35
C SER A 13 -10.56 -4.07 -6.35
N VAL A 14 -10.98 -4.72 -5.25
CA VAL A 14 -10.07 -5.21 -4.22
C VAL A 14 -9.03 -6.17 -4.81
N ASP A 15 -9.46 -7.06 -5.70
CA ASP A 15 -8.57 -8.04 -6.35
C ASP A 15 -7.45 -7.35 -7.15
N VAL A 16 -7.77 -6.29 -7.89
CA VAL A 16 -6.79 -5.52 -8.67
C VAL A 16 -5.80 -4.80 -7.74
N MET A 17 -6.26 -4.32 -6.59
CA MET A 17 -5.38 -3.70 -5.59
C MET A 17 -4.47 -4.72 -4.92
N GLU A 18 -4.96 -5.92 -4.62
CA GLU A 18 -4.15 -7.01 -4.05
C GLU A 18 -3.11 -7.54 -5.05
N GLU A 19 -3.47 -7.65 -6.33
CA GLU A 19 -2.53 -8.02 -7.39
C GLU A 19 -1.44 -6.96 -7.56
N PHE A 20 -1.82 -5.67 -7.54
CA PHE A 20 -0.86 -4.57 -7.60
C PHE A 20 0.10 -4.57 -6.39
N LEU A 21 -0.41 -4.86 -5.19
CA LEU A 21 0.41 -5.00 -3.99
C LEU A 21 1.41 -6.15 -4.13
N SER A 22 0.96 -7.31 -4.63
CA SER A 22 1.81 -8.48 -4.87
C SER A 22 2.95 -8.14 -5.84
N TRP A 23 2.66 -7.39 -6.90
CA TRP A 23 3.68 -6.87 -7.81
C TRP A 23 4.68 -5.94 -7.12
N CYS A 24 4.21 -5.04 -6.24
CA CYS A 24 5.08 -4.14 -5.49
C CYS A 24 6.02 -4.90 -4.54
N ILE A 25 5.53 -6.00 -3.95
CA ILE A 25 6.31 -6.86 -3.06
C ILE A 25 7.41 -7.59 -3.85
N VAL A 26 7.06 -8.21 -4.98
CA VAL A 26 8.02 -8.89 -5.86
C VAL A 26 9.07 -7.90 -6.40
N SER A 27 8.67 -6.67 -6.70
CA SER A 27 9.59 -5.63 -7.17
C SER A 27 10.34 -4.89 -6.05
N GLY A 28 10.16 -5.26 -4.78
CA GLY A 28 10.77 -4.61 -3.62
C GLY A 28 10.45 -3.12 -3.49
N SER A 29 9.33 -2.67 -4.06
CA SER A 29 9.01 -1.24 -4.22
C SER A 29 8.09 -0.74 -3.10
N CYS A 30 8.67 -0.46 -1.93
CA CYS A 30 7.96 0.09 -0.76
C CYS A 30 7.15 1.36 -1.10
N ASP A 31 7.72 2.28 -1.87
CA ASP A 31 7.07 3.56 -2.20
C ASP A 31 5.75 3.35 -2.99
N LYS A 32 5.71 2.36 -3.89
CA LYS A 32 4.50 2.07 -4.68
C LYS A 32 3.41 1.38 -3.85
N ALA A 33 3.81 0.50 -2.92
CA ALA A 33 2.88 -0.11 -1.97
C ALA A 33 2.29 0.93 -1.02
N MET A 34 3.11 1.89 -0.57
CA MET A 34 2.64 3.02 0.24
C MET A 34 1.67 3.92 -0.55
N GLU A 35 1.99 4.23 -1.82
CA GLU A 35 1.09 5.01 -2.68
C GLU A 35 -0.27 4.30 -2.87
N LEU A 36 -0.28 2.97 -2.99
CA LEU A 36 -1.50 2.16 -3.05
C LEU A 36 -2.35 2.34 -1.79
N VAL A 37 -1.76 2.14 -0.61
CA VAL A 37 -2.44 2.24 0.70
C VAL A 37 -2.95 3.66 0.94
N GLN A 38 -2.16 4.69 0.62
CA GLN A 38 -2.58 6.08 0.79
C GLN A 38 -3.72 6.44 -0.17
N THR A 39 -3.71 5.89 -1.38
CA THR A 39 -4.80 6.07 -2.34
C THR A 39 -6.07 5.40 -1.85
N SER A 40 -6.00 4.14 -1.37
CA SER A 40 -7.17 3.45 -0.82
C SER A 40 -7.74 4.17 0.42
N ALA A 41 -6.86 4.72 1.27
CA ALA A 41 -7.26 5.53 2.42
C ALA A 41 -7.97 6.83 1.99
N SER A 42 -7.48 7.50 0.94
CA SER A 42 -8.08 8.73 0.41
C SER A 42 -9.50 8.51 -0.15
N PHE A 43 -9.80 7.29 -0.59
CA PHE A 43 -11.14 6.88 -1.03
C PHE A 43 -11.96 6.19 0.08
N CYS A 44 -11.46 6.15 1.31
CA CYS A 44 -12.08 5.49 2.46
C CYS A 44 -12.46 4.03 2.19
N LEU A 45 -11.62 3.29 1.45
CA LEU A 45 -11.96 1.93 1.05
C LEU A 45 -11.84 0.97 2.24
N PRO A 46 -12.79 0.04 2.44
CA PRO A 46 -12.76 -0.91 3.56
C PRO A 46 -11.58 -1.89 3.48
N CYS A 47 -11.01 -2.10 2.29
CA CYS A 47 -9.83 -2.94 2.09
C CYS A 47 -8.51 -2.25 2.52
N THR A 48 -8.53 -0.96 2.88
CA THR A 48 -7.33 -0.18 3.21
C THR A 48 -6.54 -0.78 4.38
N SER A 49 -7.20 -1.20 5.45
CA SER A 49 -6.51 -1.81 6.60
C SER A 49 -5.81 -3.11 6.22
N LYS A 50 -6.51 -3.99 5.49
CA LYS A 50 -5.98 -5.27 4.98
C LYS A 50 -4.78 -5.05 4.06
N LEU A 51 -4.86 -4.06 3.16
CA LEU A 51 -3.75 -3.71 2.26
C LEU A 51 -2.55 -3.15 3.03
N ALA A 52 -2.78 -2.30 4.03
CA ALA A 52 -1.72 -1.74 4.87
C ALA A 52 -1.00 -2.82 5.68
N GLU A 53 -1.74 -3.73 6.32
CA GLU A 53 -1.18 -4.85 7.08
C GLU A 53 -0.35 -5.78 6.20
N ARG A 54 -0.86 -6.15 5.02
CA ARG A 54 -0.12 -6.99 4.07
C ARG A 54 1.13 -6.30 3.55
N ALA A 55 1.03 -5.02 3.16
CA ALA A 55 2.18 -4.24 2.71
C ALA A 55 3.26 -4.21 3.80
N LEU A 56 2.89 -3.87 5.04
CA LEU A 56 3.79 -3.86 6.18
C LEU A 56 4.45 -5.21 6.45
N LYS A 57 3.66 -6.30 6.43
CA LYS A 57 4.16 -7.64 6.73
C LYS A 57 5.08 -8.16 5.63
N GLU A 58 4.65 -8.08 4.38
CA GLU A 58 5.35 -8.71 3.25
C GLU A 58 6.56 -7.89 2.79
N LEU A 59 6.50 -6.55 2.82
CA LEU A 59 7.70 -5.74 2.52
C LEU A 59 8.74 -5.82 3.62
N ARG A 60 8.34 -5.92 4.89
CA ARG A 60 9.27 -6.15 6.01
C ARG A 60 9.98 -7.51 5.92
N LEU A 61 9.34 -8.51 5.29
CA LEU A 61 9.95 -9.82 5.04
C LEU A 61 10.89 -9.83 3.82
N SER A 62 10.68 -8.95 2.84
CA SER A 62 11.62 -8.76 1.72
C SER A 62 12.86 -7.93 2.08
N GLU A 63 12.88 -7.30 3.25
CA GLU A 63 13.97 -6.44 3.72
C GLU A 63 14.88 -7.18 4.73
N ASP A 64 15.65 -8.17 4.28
CA ASP A 64 16.82 -8.69 5.03
C ASP A 64 18.05 -7.78 4.89
N GLU A 65 17.98 -6.70 4.10
CA GLU A 65 19.09 -5.74 3.97
C GLU A 65 18.67 -4.28 4.27
N GLY A 66 19.05 -3.80 5.45
CA GLY A 66 19.38 -2.39 5.69
C GLY A 66 18.23 -1.45 6.10
N GLN A 67 17.80 -1.54 7.36
CA GLN A 67 17.55 -0.48 8.38
C GLN A 67 17.06 0.96 8.03
N SER A 68 16.74 1.34 6.79
CA SER A 68 16.53 2.76 6.43
C SER A 68 15.13 3.13 5.92
N LYS A 69 14.20 2.18 5.74
CA LYS A 69 12.88 2.46 5.11
C LYS A 69 11.66 2.26 6.03
N THR A 70 11.86 1.64 7.19
CA THR A 70 10.83 1.34 8.21
C THR A 70 10.16 2.58 8.81
N ASP A 71 10.80 3.75 8.78
CA ASP A 71 10.32 4.99 9.42
C ASP A 71 9.06 5.59 8.73
N ARG A 72 8.83 5.31 7.44
CA ARG A 72 7.72 5.96 6.70
C ARG A 72 6.34 5.34 6.93
N PHE A 73 6.25 4.05 7.24
CA PHE A 73 4.95 3.41 7.48
C PHE A 73 4.40 3.67 8.89
N GLN A 74 5.23 4.11 9.83
CA GLN A 74 4.79 4.42 11.20
C GLN A 74 3.98 5.72 11.31
N LYS A 75 3.92 6.55 10.24
CA LYS A 75 3.19 7.83 10.25
C LYS A 75 1.72 7.74 9.78
N LEU A 76 1.23 6.54 9.42
CA LEU A 76 -0.21 6.34 9.26
C LEU A 76 -0.76 5.91 10.62
N ASP A 77 -1.28 6.87 11.38
CA ASP A 77 -2.15 6.63 12.53
C ASP A 77 -3.41 5.88 12.07
N ILE A 78 -3.31 4.55 11.99
CA ILE A 78 -4.38 3.62 11.60
C ILE A 78 -5.52 3.59 12.65
N ASN A 79 -5.43 4.35 13.75
CA ASN A 79 -6.43 4.38 14.84
C ASN A 79 -7.49 5.51 14.72
N LYS A 80 -7.73 6.09 13.54
CA LYS A 80 -8.75 7.16 13.38
C LYS A 80 -9.64 7.05 12.13
N ILE A 81 -9.98 5.82 11.73
CA ILE A 81 -11.07 5.53 10.79
C ILE A 81 -12.15 4.75 11.53
#